data_AF-A0A7H4MV59-F1
#
_entry.id   AF-A0A7H4MV59-F1
#
_cell.length_a   1.000
_cell.length_b   1.000
_cell.length_c   1.000
_cell.angle_alpha   90.00
_cell.angle_beta   90.00
_cell.angle_gamma   90.00
#
_symmetry.space_group_name_H-M   'P 1'
#
loop_
_entity.id
_entity.type
_entity.pdbx_description
1 polymer ?
#
loop_
_entity_poly.entity_id
_entity_poly.type
_entity_poly.pdbx_seq_one_letter_code
_entity_poly.pdbx_strand_id
1 'polypeptide(L)'
;MRRVYCVGRNYAAHAREMGFDPDREPPFFFCKPADAVVPVAAGETLELPYPTQTDNYHYEIELVVAIGKRGSDIPLEQAHEYIWAMPRGWI
;
A
#
# COMPACT_ATOMS: atom_id res chain seq x y z
N MET A 1 -9.58 -9.82 6.92
CA MET A 1 -8.30 -9.43 6.29
C MET A 1 -7.23 -10.43 6.72
N ARG A 2 -6.37 -10.96 5.84
CA ARG A 2 -5.34 -11.96 6.24
C ARG A 2 -3.93 -11.38 6.29
N ARG A 3 -3.56 -10.53 5.33
CA ARG A 3 -2.25 -9.85 5.22
C ARG A 3 -2.43 -8.56 4.42
N VAL A 4 -1.57 -7.58 4.69
CA VAL A 4 -1.45 -6.33 3.91
C VAL A 4 -0.04 -6.31 3.33
N TYR A 5 0.06 -6.30 2.01
CA TYR A 5 1.32 -6.16 1.30
C TYR A 5 1.38 -4.76 0.69
N CYS A 6 2.50 -4.08 0.89
CA CYS A 6 2.76 -2.74 0.36
C CYS A 6 3.94 -2.82 -0.61
N VAL A 7 3.95 -1.94 -1.61
CA VAL A 7 4.99 -1.90 -2.65
C VAL A 7 5.72 -0.57 -2.57
N GLY A 8 6.93 -0.61 -2.01
CA GLY A 8 7.78 0.58 -1.90
C GLY A 8 8.33 1.00 -3.26
N ARG A 9 8.40 2.31 -3.49
CA ARG A 9 8.99 2.93 -4.70
C ARG A 9 8.33 2.53 -6.02
N ASN A 10 7.02 2.32 -5.99
CA ASN A 10 6.26 1.97 -7.20
C ASN A 10 5.95 3.17 -8.12
N TYR A 11 6.38 4.39 -7.74
CA TYR A 11 6.25 5.61 -8.54
C TYR A 11 7.62 6.27 -8.73
N ALA A 12 8.05 6.40 -9.99
CA ALA A 12 9.36 6.95 -10.33
C ALA A 12 9.55 8.41 -9.85
N ALA A 13 8.47 9.20 -9.79
CA ALA A 13 8.51 10.57 -9.26
C ALA A 13 8.79 10.59 -7.75
N HIS A 14 8.18 9.68 -6.98
CA HIS A 14 8.38 9.56 -5.54
C HIS A 14 9.76 8.98 -5.19
N ALA A 15 10.28 8.04 -5.99
CA ALA A 15 11.64 7.53 -5.83
C ALA A 15 12.69 8.67 -5.97
N ARG A 16 12.50 9.57 -6.94
CA ARG A 16 13.39 10.74 -7.14
C ARG A 16 13.29 11.76 -5.99
N GLU A 17 12.10 11.98 -5.45
CA GLU A 17 11.86 12.88 -4.30
C GLU A 17 12.56 12.38 -3.03
N MET A 18 12.56 11.08 -2.81
CA MET A 18 13.26 10.42 -1.69
C MET A 18 14.78 10.30 -1.89
N GLY A 19 15.33 10.88 -2.97
CA GLY A 19 16.77 10.89 -3.26
C GLY A 19 17.31 9.59 -3.87
N PHE A 20 16.43 8.71 -4.34
CA PHE A 20 16.81 7.44 -4.98
C PHE A 20 16.71 7.54 -6.51
N ASP A 21 17.61 6.84 -7.21
CA ASP A 21 17.62 6.74 -8.66
C ASP A 21 16.60 5.67 -9.10
N PRO A 22 15.45 6.05 -9.71
CA PRO A 22 14.39 5.10 -10.08
C PRO A 22 14.82 4.07 -11.13
N ASP A 23 15.92 4.32 -11.84
CA ASP A 23 16.45 3.40 -12.84
C ASP A 23 17.39 2.33 -12.25
N ARG A 24 17.77 2.43 -10.95
CA ARG A 24 18.75 1.52 -10.32
C ARG A 24 18.17 0.48 -9.37
N GLU A 25 16.98 0.69 -8.79
CA GLU A 25 16.46 -0.22 -7.74
C GLU A 25 15.01 -0.65 -8.02
N PRO A 26 14.73 -1.97 -8.14
CA PRO A 26 13.38 -2.46 -8.36
C PRO A 26 12.46 -2.19 -7.16
N PRO A 27 11.13 -2.11 -7.35
CA PRO A 27 10.18 -2.04 -6.25
C PRO A 27 10.36 -3.21 -5.28
N PHE A 28 10.18 -2.95 -4.00
CA PHE A 28 10.29 -3.99 -2.96
C PHE A 28 8.97 -4.15 -2.21
N PHE A 29 8.74 -5.36 -1.71
CA PHE A 29 7.56 -5.69 -0.92
C PHE A 29 7.85 -5.63 0.57
N PHE A 30 6.94 -5.04 1.32
CA PHE A 30 6.91 -5.13 2.77
C PHE A 30 5.48 -5.41 3.25
N CYS A 31 5.32 -5.72 4.53
CA CYS A 31 4.02 -6.07 5.10
C CYS A 31 3.67 -5.16 6.28
N LYS A 32 2.37 -4.85 6.41
CA LYS A 32 1.79 -4.32 7.63
C LYS A 32 0.87 -5.38 8.25
N PRO A 33 0.76 -5.44 9.59
CA PRO A 33 -0.17 -6.34 10.24
C PRO A 33 -1.62 -5.92 9.91
N ALA A 34 -2.55 -6.88 9.94
CA ALA A 34 -3.92 -6.65 9.49
C ALA A 34 -4.72 -5.70 10.39
N ASP A 35 -4.32 -5.58 11.65
CA ASP A 35 -4.87 -4.67 12.66
C ASP A 35 -4.42 -3.21 12.49
N ALA A 36 -3.38 -2.95 11.69
CA ALA A 36 -3.00 -1.60 11.28
C ALA A 36 -3.98 -0.97 10.26
N VAL A 37 -4.94 -1.75 9.74
CA VAL A 37 -5.94 -1.26 8.79
C VAL A 37 -7.15 -0.74 9.55
N VAL A 38 -7.40 0.57 9.45
CA VAL A 38 -8.58 1.22 10.03
C VAL A 38 -9.54 1.64 8.90
N PRO A 39 -10.72 1.00 8.77
CA PRO A 39 -11.73 1.41 7.80
C PRO A 39 -12.31 2.78 8.14
N VAL A 40 -12.44 3.65 7.15
CA VAL A 40 -13.07 4.98 7.28
C VAL A 40 -14.21 5.06 6.28
N ALA A 41 -15.43 5.32 6.75
CA ALA A 41 -16.57 5.44 5.83
C ALA A 41 -16.49 6.73 5.01
N ALA A 42 -17.11 6.73 3.83
CA ALA A 42 -17.17 7.92 3.01
C ALA A 42 -17.92 9.05 3.75
N GLY A 43 -17.28 10.21 3.87
CA GLY A 43 -17.82 11.36 4.61
C GLY A 43 -17.47 11.40 6.09
N GLU A 44 -16.79 10.37 6.61
CA GLU A 44 -16.25 10.37 7.97
C GLU A 44 -14.80 10.84 8.00
N THR A 45 -14.39 11.40 9.14
CA THR A 45 -13.00 11.77 9.42
C THR A 45 -12.47 10.85 10.52
N LEU A 46 -11.30 10.26 10.28
CA LEU A 46 -10.64 9.41 11.28
C LEU A 46 -9.81 10.27 12.23
N GLU A 47 -10.09 10.16 13.52
CA GLU A 47 -9.21 10.66 14.58
C GLU A 47 -8.07 9.66 14.78
N LEU A 48 -6.90 9.95 14.21
CA LEU A 48 -5.72 9.11 14.28
C LEU A 48 -4.71 9.69 15.29
N PRO A 49 -4.44 9.03 16.43
CA PRO A 49 -3.47 9.53 17.40
C PRO A 49 -2.06 9.53 16.84
N TYR A 50 -1.31 10.59 17.13
CA TYR A 50 0.08 10.71 16.70
C TYR A 50 0.96 9.61 17.33
N PRO A 51 1.78 8.87 16.57
CA PRO A 51 2.60 7.79 17.10
C PRO A 51 3.63 8.30 18.11
N THR A 52 3.83 7.57 19.22
CA THR A 52 4.63 8.07 20.36
C THR A 52 6.15 8.01 20.19
N GLN A 53 6.65 7.32 19.17
CA GLN A 53 8.09 7.03 18.97
C GLN A 53 8.66 7.68 17.71
N THR A 54 8.00 8.73 17.19
CA THR A 54 8.48 9.52 16.05
C THR A 54 8.19 10.98 16.31
N ASP A 55 8.99 11.87 15.72
CA ASP A 55 8.69 13.31 15.62
C ASP A 55 8.44 13.71 14.16
N ASN A 56 8.45 12.74 13.25
CA ASN A 56 8.33 12.93 11.81
C ASN A 56 7.42 11.84 11.23
N TYR A 57 6.11 12.06 11.29
CA TYR A 57 5.09 11.15 10.80
C TYR A 57 4.62 11.61 9.41
N HIS A 58 4.90 10.78 8.39
CA HIS A 58 4.62 11.10 6.98
C HIS A 58 3.31 10.46 6.52
N TYR A 59 2.67 11.08 5.54
CA TYR A 59 1.48 10.56 4.88
C TYR A 59 1.83 10.09 3.47
N GLU A 60 1.36 8.91 3.10
CA GLU A 60 1.46 8.39 1.73
C GLU A 60 0.08 7.91 1.29
N ILE A 61 -0.43 8.45 0.18
CA ILE A 61 -1.67 7.99 -0.44
C ILE A 61 -1.35 6.86 -1.41
N GLU A 62 -2.05 5.72 -1.26
CA GLU A 62 -1.85 4.56 -2.12
C GLU A 62 -3.19 4.03 -2.67
N LEU A 63 -3.13 3.45 -3.87
CA LEU A 63 -4.20 2.62 -4.38
C LEU A 63 -4.11 1.25 -3.71
N VAL A 64 -5.20 0.82 -3.06
CA VAL A 64 -5.27 -0.49 -2.44
C VAL A 64 -5.97 -1.46 -3.36
N VAL A 65 -5.45 -2.68 -3.46
CA VAL A 65 -6.03 -3.77 -4.27
C VAL A 65 -6.44 -4.90 -3.34
N ALA A 66 -7.74 -5.19 -3.27
CA ALA A 66 -8.26 -6.32 -2.51
C ALA A 66 -8.23 -7.60 -3.37
N ILE A 67 -7.48 -8.60 -2.93
CA ILE A 67 -7.34 -9.89 -3.63
C ILE A 67 -8.46 -10.85 -3.22
N GLY A 68 -9.25 -11.31 -4.19
CA GLY A 68 -10.40 -12.20 -3.96
C GLY A 68 -10.14 -13.68 -4.24
N LYS A 69 -9.11 -13.99 -5.04
CA LYS A 69 -8.75 -15.37 -5.42
C LYS A 69 -7.36 -15.73 -4.90
N ARG A 70 -7.16 -17.00 -4.52
CA ARG A 70 -5.84 -17.54 -4.16
C ARG A 70 -5.15 -18.04 -5.41
N GLY A 71 -3.84 -17.85 -5.52
CA GLY A 71 -3.01 -18.38 -6.60
C GLY A 71 -1.53 -18.31 -6.22
N SER A 72 -0.69 -18.95 -7.03
CA SER A 72 0.77 -18.89 -7.00
C SER A 72 1.26 -18.77 -8.44
N ASP A 73 2.33 -18.00 -8.67
CA ASP A 73 2.93 -17.79 -10.00
C ASP A 73 1.91 -17.45 -11.09
N ILE A 74 1.02 -16.51 -10.77
CA ILE A 74 -0.09 -16.11 -11.63
C ILE A 74 0.47 -15.43 -12.88
N PRO A 75 0.08 -15.87 -14.10
CA PRO A 75 0.47 -15.20 -15.34
C PRO A 75 0.04 -13.74 -15.34
N LEU A 76 0.89 -12.85 -15.88
CA LEU A 76 0.66 -11.41 -15.88
C LEU A 76 -0.70 -11.06 -16.52
N GLU A 77 -1.06 -11.77 -17.59
CA GLU A 77 -2.28 -11.56 -18.35
C GLU A 77 -3.54 -11.87 -17.53
N GLN A 78 -3.43 -12.77 -16.54
CA GLN A 78 -4.55 -13.22 -15.70
C GLN A 78 -4.59 -12.51 -14.34
N ALA A 79 -3.57 -11.73 -13.99
CA ALA A 79 -3.44 -11.12 -12.67
C ALA A 79 -4.66 -10.25 -12.29
N HIS A 80 -5.22 -9.54 -13.26
CA HIS A 80 -6.39 -8.67 -13.06
C HIS A 80 -7.64 -9.45 -12.60
N GLU A 81 -7.78 -10.72 -12.96
CA GLU A 81 -8.93 -11.56 -12.58
C GLU A 81 -8.95 -11.97 -11.11
N TYR A 82 -7.85 -11.76 -10.40
CA TYR A 82 -7.69 -12.05 -8.97
C TYR A 82 -8.07 -10.85 -8.09
N ILE A 83 -8.25 -9.68 -8.70
CA ILE A 83 -8.65 -8.44 -8.04
C ILE A 83 -10.16 -8.46 -7.81
N TRP A 84 -10.56 -8.28 -6.55
CA TRP A 84 -11.97 -8.21 -6.15
C TRP A 84 -12.48 -6.76 -6.05
N ALA A 85 -11.66 -5.85 -5.52
CA ALA A 85 -12.01 -4.44 -5.38
C ALA A 85 -10.77 -3.54 -5.33
N MET A 86 -10.95 -2.23 -5.57
CA MET A 86 -9.89 -1.22 -5.54
C MET A 86 -10.24 -0.02 -4.65
N PRO A 87 -10.12 -0.12 -3.31
CA PRO A 87 -10.30 1.01 -2.41
C PRO A 87 -9.08 1.96 -2.41
N ARG A 88 -9.26 3.17 -1.86
CA ARG A 88 -8.16 4.11 -1.56
C ARG A 88 -7.64 3.84 -0.15
N GLY A 89 -6.34 4.00 0.08
CA GLY A 89 -5.72 3.83 1.39
C GLY A 89 -4.63 4.85 1.68
N TRP A 90 -4.33 5.01 2.97
CA TRP A 90 -3.22 5.81 3.48
C TRP A 90 -2.34 4.88 4.32
N ILE A 91 -1.02 4.97 4.21
CA ILE A 91 -0.08 4.13 4.98
C ILE A 91 0.80 4.92 5.94
#